data_AF-A0AA39STA8-F1
#
_entry.id   AF-A0AA39STA8-F1
#
_cell.length_a   1.000
_cell.length_b   1.000
_cell.length_c   1.000
_cell.angle_alpha   90.00
_cell.angle_beta   90.00
_cell.angle_gamma   90.00
#
_symmetry.space_group_name_H-M   'P 1'
#
loop_
_entity.id
_entity.type
_entity.pdbx_description
1 polymer ?
#
loop_
_entity_poly.entity_id
_entity_poly.type
_entity_poly.pdbx_seq_one_letter_code
_entity_poly.pdbx_strand_id
1 'polypeptide(L)'
;MNAHLKSDMNTNKTFAFKCSPIFPYLTFFSFDENGVKQNHVQIFSIDQPTLIHYFAITKRFAIFPQTQLVVVPQNVMLGKGMHVVCNPSKVPRIGIIARYVKGDAKMRWFDVPEFNVMHVINAWENGDNEVVVVAAKFFNTNSCWKVFQK
;
A
#
# COMPACT_ATOMS: atom_id res chain seq x y z
N MET A 1 5.99 -3.29 11.37
CA MET A 1 4.55 -3.42 11.06
C MET A 1 4.04 -2.03 10.70
N ASN A 2 3.07 -1.91 9.80
CA ASN A 2 2.50 -0.61 9.44
C ASN A 2 1.74 0.03 10.62
N ALA A 3 1.58 1.35 10.59
CA ALA A 3 0.91 2.11 11.67
C ALA A 3 -0.62 2.08 11.58
N HIS A 4 -1.19 1.64 10.46
CA HIS A 4 -2.61 1.72 10.14
C HIS A 4 -3.23 0.33 10.03
N LEU A 5 -3.23 -0.46 11.11
CA LEU A 5 -3.88 -1.78 11.10
C LEU A 5 -5.38 -1.67 10.81
N LYS A 6 -5.95 -2.74 10.25
CA LYS A 6 -7.39 -2.81 9.93
C LYS A 6 -8.04 -3.99 10.60
N SER A 7 -8.94 -3.73 11.53
CA SER A 7 -9.73 -4.77 12.21
C SER A 7 -11.09 -4.92 11.54
N ASP A 8 -11.49 -6.16 11.27
CA ASP A 8 -12.83 -6.51 10.78
C ASP A 8 -13.73 -6.83 11.99
N MET A 9 -14.69 -5.95 12.26
CA MET A 9 -15.60 -6.09 13.40
C MET A 9 -16.49 -7.33 13.35
N ASN A 10 -16.70 -7.93 12.17
CA ASN A 10 -17.51 -9.14 12.05
C ASN A 10 -16.73 -10.41 12.44
N THR A 11 -15.41 -10.40 12.29
CA THR A 11 -14.56 -11.59 12.48
C THR A 11 -13.53 -11.41 13.59
N ASN A 12 -13.43 -10.22 14.17
CA ASN A 12 -12.38 -9.81 15.11
C ASN A 12 -10.94 -10.05 14.61
N LYS A 13 -10.76 -10.27 13.30
CA LYS A 13 -9.43 -10.39 12.69
C LYS A 13 -8.83 -9.03 12.42
N THR A 14 -7.53 -8.92 12.60
CA THR A 14 -6.78 -7.68 12.33
C THR A 14 -5.77 -7.91 11.22
N PHE A 15 -5.82 -7.08 10.20
CA PHE A 15 -4.94 -7.13 9.04
C PHE A 15 -3.83 -6.09 9.17
N ALA A 16 -2.64 -6.44 8.69
CA ALA A 16 -1.47 -5.59 8.73
C ALA A 16 -0.52 -5.90 7.56
N PHE A 17 0.43 -5.01 7.32
CA PHE A 17 1.54 -5.28 6.42
C PHE A 17 2.86 -4.80 7.01
N LYS A 18 3.96 -5.22 6.40
CA LYS A 18 5.30 -4.66 6.61
C LYS A 18 5.90 -4.27 5.27
N CYS A 19 6.56 -3.11 5.24
CA CYS A 19 7.45 -2.74 4.15
C CYS A 19 8.89 -3.10 4.53
N SER A 20 9.70 -3.47 3.53
CA SER A 20 11.11 -3.82 3.67
C SER A 20 11.94 -2.99 2.68
N PRO A 21 13.17 -2.56 3.04
CA PRO A 21 14.08 -1.94 2.08
C PRO A 21 14.73 -2.97 1.13
N ILE A 22 14.64 -4.27 1.45
CA ILE A 22 15.18 -5.39 0.67
C ILE A 22 14.01 -6.21 0.11
N PHE A 23 14.10 -6.63 -1.15
CA PHE A 23 13.07 -7.44 -1.80
C PHE A 23 12.85 -8.77 -1.03
N PRO A 24 11.59 -9.21 -0.82
CA PRO A 24 10.33 -8.58 -1.24
C PRO A 24 9.95 -7.35 -0.39
N TYR A 25 9.56 -6.26 -1.06
CA TYR A 25 9.36 -4.95 -0.44
C TYR A 25 8.07 -4.82 0.38
N LEU A 26 7.07 -5.65 0.13
CA LEU A 26 5.80 -5.65 0.86
C LEU A 26 5.45 -7.06 1.31
N THR A 27 5.02 -7.20 2.55
CA THR A 27 4.47 -8.45 3.08
C THR A 27 3.19 -8.17 3.84
N PHE A 28 2.12 -8.85 3.46
CA PHE A 28 0.80 -8.78 4.06
C PHE A 28 0.59 -9.95 5.02
N PHE A 29 -0.13 -9.73 6.12
CA PHE A 29 -0.49 -10.77 7.09
C PHE A 29 -1.68 -10.32 7.94
N SER A 30 -2.21 -11.24 8.72
CA SER A 30 -3.29 -10.97 9.67
C SER A 30 -3.03 -11.60 11.03
N PHE A 31 -3.82 -11.19 12.00
CA PHE A 31 -3.99 -11.80 13.30
C PHE A 31 -5.43 -12.29 13.40
N ASP A 32 -5.62 -13.47 13.98
CA ASP A 32 -6.97 -13.96 14.27
C ASP A 32 -7.56 -13.28 15.51
N GLU A 33 -8.78 -13.69 15.86
CA GLU A 33 -9.54 -13.20 17.01
C GLU A 33 -8.84 -13.39 18.37
N ASN A 34 -7.89 -14.34 18.46
CA ASN A 34 -7.10 -14.61 19.66
C ASN A 34 -5.76 -13.86 19.63
N GLY A 35 -5.52 -13.01 18.64
CA GLY A 35 -4.26 -12.30 18.45
C GLY A 35 -3.13 -13.17 17.88
N VAL A 36 -3.43 -14.38 17.40
CA VAL A 36 -2.41 -15.27 16.83
C VAL A 36 -2.11 -14.84 15.40
N LYS A 37 -0.81 -14.58 15.16
CA LYS A 37 -0.31 -14.14 13.87
C LYS A 37 -0.39 -15.25 12.83
N GLN A 38 -0.98 -14.94 11.70
CA GLN A 38 -1.11 -15.81 10.54
C GLN A 38 0.13 -15.72 9.63
N ASN A 39 0.21 -16.65 8.66
CA ASN A 39 1.31 -16.73 7.71
C ASN A 39 1.49 -15.43 6.91
N HIS A 40 2.74 -15.17 6.53
CA HIS A 40 3.09 -14.02 5.70
C HIS A 40 2.75 -14.31 4.24
N VAL A 41 2.19 -13.30 3.57
CA VAL A 41 2.01 -13.26 2.13
C VAL A 41 2.97 -12.21 1.58
N GLN A 42 4.04 -12.66 0.95
CA GLN A 42 4.98 -11.77 0.25
C GLN A 42 4.34 -11.32 -1.07
N ILE A 43 4.39 -10.02 -1.35
CA ILE A 43 3.88 -9.43 -2.60
C ILE A 43 5.09 -9.13 -3.49
N PHE A 44 5.36 -10.00 -4.45
CA PHE A 44 6.53 -9.94 -5.33
C PHE A 44 6.33 -9.00 -6.52
N SER A 45 5.07 -8.68 -6.85
CA SER A 45 4.72 -7.74 -7.94
C SER A 45 5.06 -6.26 -7.67
N ILE A 46 5.63 -5.94 -6.50
CA ILE A 46 6.26 -4.65 -6.22
C ILE A 46 7.75 -4.81 -6.46
N ASP A 47 8.24 -4.17 -7.51
CA ASP A 47 9.60 -4.26 -8.07
C ASP A 47 10.52 -3.12 -7.61
N GLN A 48 9.98 -2.13 -6.90
CA GLN A 48 10.73 -1.00 -6.35
C GLN A 48 10.31 -0.69 -4.91
N PRO A 49 11.26 -0.37 -4.00
CA PRO A 49 10.94 0.17 -2.68
C PRO A 49 10.01 1.39 -2.81
N THR A 50 8.78 1.24 -2.35
CA THR A 50 7.75 2.29 -2.41
C THR A 50 7.24 2.57 -1.00
N LEU A 51 6.97 3.84 -0.70
CA LEU A 51 6.30 4.20 0.55
C LEU A 51 4.81 3.85 0.44
N ILE A 52 4.43 2.69 0.96
CA ILE A 52 3.02 2.32 1.18
C ILE A 52 2.68 2.66 2.62
N HIS A 53 2.02 3.82 2.82
CA HIS A 53 1.67 4.31 4.16
C HIS A 53 0.41 3.62 4.72
N TYR A 54 -0.57 3.38 3.85
CA TYR A 54 -1.91 2.94 4.23
C TYR A 54 -2.39 1.81 3.34
N PHE A 55 -3.40 1.08 3.81
CA PHE A 55 -4.11 0.08 3.02
C PHE A 55 -5.58 0.03 3.45
N ALA A 56 -6.44 -0.50 2.59
CA ALA A 56 -7.84 -0.71 2.90
C ALA A 56 -8.17 -2.20 2.95
N ILE A 57 -9.21 -2.54 3.72
CA ILE A 57 -9.80 -3.88 3.76
C ILE A 57 -11.28 -3.74 3.44
N THR A 58 -11.78 -4.68 2.65
CA THR A 58 -13.19 -4.89 2.33
C THR A 58 -13.64 -6.27 2.82
N LYS A 59 -14.86 -6.69 2.47
CA LYS A 59 -15.39 -8.00 2.83
C LYS A 59 -14.58 -9.15 2.21
N ARG A 60 -14.03 -8.95 1.01
CA ARG A 60 -13.30 -9.95 0.22
C ARG A 60 -11.84 -9.57 -0.02
N PHE A 61 -11.50 -8.28 -0.07
CA PHE A 61 -10.20 -7.83 -0.58
C PHE A 61 -9.38 -6.97 0.39
N ALA A 62 -8.06 -7.07 0.26
CA ALA A 62 -7.09 -6.10 0.73
C ALA A 62 -6.65 -5.21 -0.45
N ILE A 63 -6.49 -3.92 -0.19
CA ILE A 63 -6.26 -2.88 -1.20
C ILE A 63 -5.02 -2.06 -0.84
N PHE A 64 -4.04 -2.03 -1.74
CA PHE A 64 -2.76 -1.36 -1.53
C PHE A 64 -2.56 -0.22 -2.56
N PRO A 65 -2.58 1.05 -2.14
CA PRO A 65 -2.18 2.15 -3.01
C PRO A 65 -0.65 2.18 -3.17
N GLN A 66 -0.18 2.05 -4.41
CA GLN A 66 1.22 2.24 -4.76
C GLN A 66 1.39 3.59 -5.47
N THR A 67 1.91 4.57 -4.73
CA THR A 67 2.06 5.96 -5.21
C THR A 67 3.40 6.18 -5.93
N GLN A 68 3.63 7.43 -6.34
CA GLN A 68 4.91 7.88 -6.90
C GLN A 68 6.01 8.06 -5.85
N LEU A 69 5.72 7.88 -4.56
CA LEU A 69 6.70 8.03 -3.49
C LEU A 69 7.58 6.78 -3.38
N VAL A 70 8.83 6.89 -3.82
CA VAL A 70 9.80 5.80 -3.83
C VAL A 70 10.85 6.00 -2.75
N VAL A 71 11.34 4.90 -2.19
CA VAL A 71 12.38 4.93 -1.17
C VAL A 71 13.74 4.70 -1.86
N VAL A 72 14.64 5.67 -1.71
CA VAL A 72 16.00 5.67 -2.29
C VAL A 72 17.00 5.87 -1.16
N PRO A 73 17.38 4.80 -0.42
CA PRO A 73 18.27 4.93 0.75
C PRO A 73 19.63 5.56 0.41
N GLN A 74 20.12 5.32 -0.81
CA GLN A 74 21.38 5.86 -1.31
C GLN A 74 21.45 7.40 -1.29
N ASN A 75 20.31 8.09 -1.36
CA ASN A 75 20.30 9.55 -1.33
C ASN A 75 20.88 10.10 -0.02
N VAL A 76 20.49 9.52 1.12
CA VAL A 76 21.01 9.95 2.41
C VAL A 76 22.48 9.53 2.56
N MET A 77 22.82 8.30 2.17
CA MET A 77 24.19 7.78 2.27
C MET A 77 25.20 8.60 1.46
N LEU A 78 24.77 9.15 0.31
CA LEU A 78 25.61 9.94 -0.59
C LEU A 78 25.43 11.45 -0.40
N GLY A 79 24.67 11.91 0.59
CA GLY A 79 24.41 13.34 0.83
C GLY A 79 23.59 14.03 -0.29
N LYS A 80 22.82 13.28 -1.07
CA LYS A 80 22.00 13.74 -2.20
C LYS A 80 20.55 14.13 -1.81
N GLY A 81 20.24 14.18 -0.51
CA GLY A 81 18.95 14.63 0.01
C GLY A 81 18.11 13.53 0.67
N MET A 82 16.79 13.64 0.55
CA MET A 82 15.83 12.80 1.29
C MET A 82 15.80 11.34 0.81
N HIS A 83 15.55 10.43 1.75
CA HIS A 83 15.41 8.99 1.48
C HIS A 83 14.08 8.62 0.80
N VAL A 84 13.07 9.48 0.88
CA VAL A 84 11.82 9.35 0.11
C VAL A 84 11.81 10.45 -0.93
N VAL A 85 11.60 10.07 -2.19
CA VAL A 85 11.52 11.00 -3.30
C VAL A 85 10.30 10.68 -4.16
N CYS A 86 9.90 11.66 -4.96
CA CYS A 86 8.87 11.46 -5.95
C CYS A 86 9.46 11.00 -7.29
N ASN A 87 8.97 9.88 -7.82
CA ASN A 87 9.29 9.45 -9.18
C ASN A 87 8.15 9.86 -10.14
N PRO A 88 8.32 10.93 -10.94
CA PRO A 88 7.27 11.42 -11.85
C PRO A 88 6.93 10.43 -12.97
N SER A 89 7.87 9.58 -13.37
CA SER A 89 7.71 8.62 -14.47
C SER A 89 6.89 7.39 -14.06
N LYS A 90 6.63 7.23 -12.77
CA LYS A 90 5.82 6.13 -12.25
C LYS A 90 4.34 6.50 -12.29
N VAL A 91 3.49 5.63 -12.81
CA VAL A 91 2.04 5.81 -12.75
C VAL A 91 1.56 5.27 -11.38
N PRO A 92 0.84 6.06 -10.56
CA PRO A 92 0.20 5.54 -9.36
C PRO A 92 -0.78 4.42 -9.73
N ARG A 93 -0.83 3.38 -8.90
CA ARG A 93 -1.70 2.22 -9.13
C ARG A 93 -2.28 1.69 -7.83
N ILE A 94 -3.41 0.99 -7.94
CA ILE A 94 -4.06 0.32 -6.81
C ILE A 94 -3.95 -1.19 -7.02
N GLY A 95 -3.43 -1.86 -5.99
CA GLY A 95 -3.32 -3.30 -5.92
C GLY A 95 -4.49 -3.91 -5.15
N ILE A 96 -5.15 -4.92 -5.71
CA ILE A 96 -6.26 -5.62 -5.06
C ILE A 96 -5.93 -7.11 -4.99
N ILE A 97 -6.09 -7.70 -3.80
CA ILE A 97 -5.89 -9.12 -3.56
C ILE A 97 -6.92 -9.64 -2.56
N ALA A 98 -7.28 -10.92 -2.64
CA ALA A 98 -8.15 -11.53 -1.65
C ALA A 98 -7.54 -11.43 -0.24
N ARG A 99 -8.34 -11.05 0.76
CA ARG A 99 -7.83 -10.78 2.12
C ARG A 99 -7.35 -12.04 2.87
N TYR A 100 -7.75 -13.24 2.41
CA TYR A 100 -7.35 -14.54 2.96
C TYR A 100 -6.49 -15.35 1.99
N VAL A 101 -5.70 -14.66 1.17
CA VAL A 101 -4.83 -15.29 0.18
C VAL A 101 -3.64 -16.00 0.85
N LYS A 102 -3.08 -17.01 0.17
CA LYS A 102 -1.87 -17.73 0.61
C LYS A 102 -0.59 -17.37 -0.17
N GLY A 103 -0.71 -16.52 -1.20
CA GLY A 103 0.36 -16.09 -2.10
C GLY A 103 -0.13 -14.95 -2.99
N ASP A 104 0.73 -14.34 -3.80
CA ASP A 104 0.38 -13.13 -4.57
C ASP A 104 -0.08 -13.39 -6.01
N ALA A 105 -0.21 -14.66 -6.42
CA ALA A 105 -0.58 -15.04 -7.79
C ALA A 105 -1.93 -14.45 -8.28
N LYS A 106 -2.81 -14.04 -7.36
CA LYS A 106 -4.11 -13.40 -7.67
C LYS A 106 -4.13 -11.90 -7.40
N MET A 107 -2.97 -11.28 -7.17
CA MET A 107 -2.83 -9.83 -7.08
C MET A 107 -3.18 -9.20 -8.44
N ARG A 108 -4.01 -8.15 -8.42
CA ARG A 108 -4.34 -7.36 -9.61
C ARG A 108 -3.97 -5.91 -9.38
N TRP A 109 -3.32 -5.30 -10.36
CA TRP A 109 -2.95 -3.90 -10.33
C TRP A 109 -3.77 -3.11 -11.35
N PHE A 110 -4.27 -1.96 -10.93
CA PHE A 110 -5.03 -1.04 -11.75
C PHE A 110 -4.33 0.31 -11.74
N ASP A 111 -4.00 0.83 -12.92
CA ASP A 111 -3.42 2.16 -13.02
C ASP A 111 -4.48 3.21 -12.68
N VAL A 112 -4.14 4.12 -11.77
CA VAL A 112 -5.00 5.22 -11.34
C VAL A 112 -4.18 6.50 -11.36
N PRO A 113 -4.04 7.13 -12.54
CA PRO A 113 -3.30 8.38 -12.68
C PRO A 113 -3.73 9.41 -11.64
N GLU A 114 -2.76 10.18 -11.14
CA GLU A 114 -2.94 11.19 -10.09
C GLU A 114 -3.36 10.69 -8.68
N PHE A 115 -3.47 9.39 -8.45
CA PHE A 115 -3.85 8.83 -7.15
C PHE A 115 -2.67 8.75 -6.16
N ASN A 116 -2.07 9.90 -5.84
CA ASN A 116 -1.07 10.01 -4.79
C ASN A 116 -1.76 10.28 -3.44
N VAL A 117 -1.97 9.21 -2.68
CA VAL A 117 -2.67 9.25 -1.40
C VAL A 117 -1.74 8.84 -0.27
N MET A 118 -1.91 9.46 0.89
CA MET A 118 -1.30 9.00 2.13
C MET A 118 -2.29 8.19 2.97
N HIS A 119 -3.54 8.65 3.09
CA HIS A 119 -4.55 7.98 3.90
C HIS A 119 -5.76 7.58 3.06
N VAL A 120 -6.24 6.35 3.28
CA VAL A 120 -7.54 5.90 2.79
C VAL A 120 -8.54 6.04 3.93
N ILE A 121 -9.66 6.70 3.68
CA ILE A 121 -10.73 6.87 4.66
C ILE A 121 -11.46 5.54 4.85
N ASN A 122 -11.97 4.99 3.74
CA ASN A 122 -12.62 3.68 3.75
C ASN A 122 -12.62 3.04 2.35
N ALA A 123 -12.93 1.75 2.29
CA ALA A 123 -13.26 1.06 1.05
C ALA A 123 -14.39 0.05 1.28
N TRP A 124 -15.22 -0.16 0.26
CA TRP A 124 -16.27 -1.19 0.28
C TRP A 124 -16.49 -1.77 -1.11
N GLU A 125 -17.19 -2.88 -1.17
CA GLU A 125 -17.58 -3.51 -2.43
C GLU A 125 -19.00 -3.07 -2.78
N ASN A 126 -19.20 -2.64 -4.03
CA ASN A 126 -20.49 -2.26 -4.57
C ASN A 126 -20.98 -3.34 -5.54
N GLY A 127 -21.70 -4.33 -5.01
CA GLY A 127 -22.03 -5.54 -5.76
C GLY A 127 -20.81 -6.43 -6.00
N ASP A 128 -20.85 -7.22 -7.08
CA ASP A 128 -19.86 -8.27 -7.29
C ASP A 128 -18.57 -7.80 -7.99
N ASN A 129 -18.65 -6.74 -8.78
CA ASN A 129 -17.60 -6.35 -9.73
C ASN A 129 -16.98 -4.97 -9.48
N GLU A 130 -17.38 -4.27 -8.41
CA GLU A 130 -16.89 -2.93 -8.10
C GLU A 130 -16.37 -2.85 -6.67
N VAL A 131 -15.25 -2.15 -6.51
CA VAL A 131 -14.67 -1.78 -5.22
C VAL A 131 -14.53 -0.28 -5.20
N VAL A 132 -15.20 0.37 -4.25
CA VAL A 132 -15.12 1.82 -4.04
C VAL A 132 -14.05 2.10 -2.99
N VAL A 133 -13.15 3.04 -3.29
CA VAL A 133 -12.09 3.49 -2.38
C VAL A 133 -12.21 4.99 -2.20
N VAL A 134 -12.37 5.44 -0.96
CA VAL A 134 -12.42 6.86 -0.61
C VAL A 134 -11.14 7.22 0.12
N ALA A 135 -10.38 8.16 -0.42
CA ALA A 135 -9.07 8.53 0.08
C ALA A 135 -8.83 10.04 0.00
N ALA A 136 -7.94 10.54 0.85
CA ALA A 136 -7.50 11.93 0.80
C ALA A 136 -6.33 12.06 -0.18
N LYS A 137 -6.55 12.74 -1.30
CA LYS A 137 -5.49 13.09 -2.26
C LYS A 137 -4.47 13.99 -1.56
N PHE A 138 -3.21 13.55 -1.54
CA PHE A 138 -2.15 14.25 -0.83
C PHE A 138 -1.50 15.33 -1.73
N PHE A 139 -1.20 15.00 -2.98
CA PHE A 139 -0.72 15.96 -3.98
C PHE A 139 -1.07 15.52 -5.40
N ASN A 140 -0.94 16.44 -6.36
CA ASN A 140 -0.96 16.09 -7.79
C ASN A 140 0.47 15.88 -8.34
N THR A 141 0.59 15.18 -9.46
CA THR A 141 1.85 14.89 -10.18
C THR A 141 2.75 16.13 -10.32
N ASN A 142 2.19 17.27 -10.71
CA ASN A 142 2.93 18.53 -10.86
C ASN A 142 3.38 19.17 -9.53
N SER A 143 2.69 18.86 -8.43
CA SER A 143 2.97 19.42 -7.10
C SER A 143 4.01 18.60 -6.33
N CYS A 144 4.28 17.37 -6.77
CA CYS A 144 5.15 16.44 -6.07
C CYS A 144 6.57 17.01 -5.85
N TRP A 145 7.08 17.79 -6.80
CA TRP A 145 8.38 18.45 -6.73
C TRP A 145 8.50 19.49 -5.64
N LYS A 146 7.39 20.19 -5.32
CA LYS A 146 7.43 21.31 -4.35
C LYS A 146 7.51 20.83 -2.91
N VAL A 147 7.07 19.61 -2.62
CA VAL A 147 6.98 19.07 -1.25
C VAL A 147 8.36 18.62 -0.73
N PHE A 148 9.26 18.17 -1.61
CA PHE A 148 10.55 17.59 -1.23
C PHE A 148 11.77 18.50 -1.54
N GLN A 149 11.54 19.78 -1.83
CA GLN A 149 12.57 20.78 -2.18
C GLN A 149 12.98 21.72 -1.03
N LYS A 150 12.64 21.40 0.23
CA LYS A 150 13.10 22.16 1.41
C LYS A 150 14.20 21.43 2.16
#